data_AF-A0A0F9RHR5-F1
#
_entry.id   AF-A0A0F9RHR5-F1
#
_cell.length_a   1.000
_cell.length_b   1.000
_cell.length_c   1.000
_cell.angle_alpha   90.00
_cell.angle_beta   90.00
_cell.angle_gamma   90.00
#
_symmetry.space_group_name_H-M   'P 1'
#
loop_
_entity.id
_entity.type
_entity.pdbx_description
1 polymer ?
#
loop_
_entity_poly.entity_id
_entity_poly.type
_entity_poly.pdbx_seq_one_letter_code
_entity_poly.pdbx_strand_id
1 'polypeptide(L)' 'MSKDNNTKINSTTIQISKTTRDKLKDLKKYPRETYETVLKRLIKKEHKKEKKEIN' A
#
# COMPACT_ATOMS: atom_id res chain seq x y z
N MET A 1 0.70 12.67 31.35
CA MET A 1 0.94 13.47 30.12
C MET A 1 1.03 12.52 28.95
N SER A 2 -0.04 12.39 28.16
CA SER A 2 -0.04 11.60 26.93
C SER A 2 0.79 12.36 25.88
N LYS A 3 1.88 11.74 25.41
CA LYS A 3 2.68 12.28 24.30
C LYS A 3 1.92 11.97 23.01
N ASP A 4 1.20 12.96 22.50
CA ASP A 4 0.61 12.89 21.16
C ASP A 4 1.74 12.90 20.13
N ASN A 5 2.09 11.71 19.64
CA ASN A 5 3.04 11.55 18.53
C ASN A 5 2.35 12.04 17.25
N ASN A 6 2.37 13.35 17.02
CA ASN A 6 1.84 13.98 15.81
C ASN A 6 2.83 13.78 14.65
N THR A 7 2.93 12.54 14.16
CA THR A 7 3.69 12.23 12.95
C THR A 7 2.93 12.81 11.77
N LYS A 8 3.36 13.97 11.26
CA LYS A 8 2.79 14.62 10.10
C LYS A 8 2.88 13.66 8.90
N ILE A 9 1.76 13.06 8.51
CA ILE A 9 1.71 12.15 7.36
C ILE A 9 1.82 13.04 6.12
N ASN A 10 2.92 12.93 5.39
CA ASN A 10 3.09 13.59 4.10
C ASN A 10 2.20 12.89 3.07
N SER A 11 0.91 13.25 3.06
CA SER A 11 -0.08 12.69 2.14
C SER A 11 -0.09 13.44 0.81
N THR A 12 -0.26 12.70 -0.29
CA THR A 12 -0.54 13.25 -1.61
C THR A 12 -1.73 12.51 -2.22
N THR A 13 -2.41 13.13 -3.18
CA THR A 13 -3.53 12.52 -3.90
C THR A 13 -3.06 12.02 -5.25
N ILE A 14 -3.40 10.78 -5.59
CA ILE A 14 -3.17 10.21 -6.91
C ILE A 14 -4.51 9.89 -7.58
N GLN A 15 -4.59 10.15 -8.88
CA GLN A 15 -5.73 9.75 -9.69
C GLN A 15 -5.43 8.40 -10.34
N ILE A 16 -6.37 7.46 -10.24
CA ILE A 16 -6.29 6.15 -10.87
C ILE A 16 -7.65 5.79 -11.49
N SER A 17 -7.64 4.90 -12.47
CA SER A 17 -8.89 4.42 -13.07
C SER A 17 -9.74 3.65 -12.06
N LYS A 18 -11.07 3.69 -12.25
CA LYS A 18 -12.03 2.94 -11.41
C LYS A 18 -11.71 1.44 -11.40
N THR A 19 -11.39 0.89 -12.57
CA THR A 19 -11.02 -0.53 -12.72
C THR A 19 -9.80 -0.90 -11.90
N THR A 20 -8.78 -0.05 -11.84
CA THR A 20 -7.59 -0.29 -11.00
C THR A 20 -7.94 -0.25 -9.52
N ARG A 21 -8.78 0.70 -9.08
CA ARG A 21 -9.27 0.77 -7.70
C ARG A 21 -10.08 -0.47 -7.31
N ASP A 22 -10.89 -1.00 -8.21
CA ASP A 22 -11.68 -2.21 -7.96
C ASP A 22 -10.77 -3.44 -7.82
N LYS A 23 -9.76 -3.60 -8.68
CA LYS A 23 -8.73 -4.63 -8.51
C LYS A 23 -8.00 -4.51 -7.18
N LEU A 24 -7.67 -3.29 -6.73
CA LEU A 24 -7.06 -3.07 -5.42
C LEU A 24 -7.98 -3.48 -4.26
N LYS A 25 -9.30 -3.37 -4.43
CA LYS A 25 -10.29 -3.81 -3.44
C LYS A 25 -10.28 -5.33 -3.30
N ASP A 26 -10.19 -6.05 -4.41
CA ASP A 26 -10.16 -7.52 -4.42
C ASP A 26 -8.86 -8.08 -3.81
N LEU A 27 -7.78 -7.31 -3.87
CA LEU A 27 -6.49 -7.66 -3.26
C LEU A 27 -6.43 -7.41 -1.74
N LYS A 28 -7.51 -6.90 -1.14
CA LYS A 28 -7.60 -6.75 0.31
C LYS A 28 -7.73 -8.12 0.97
N LYS A 29 -6.85 -8.39 1.93
CA LYS A 29 -6.89 -9.62 2.75
C LYS A 29 -7.99 -9.56 3.79
N TYR A 30 -8.32 -8.36 4.27
CA TYR A 30 -9.35 -8.13 5.28
C TYR A 30 -10.28 -6.98 4.85
N PRO A 31 -11.56 -7.00 5.23
CA PRO A 31 -12.51 -5.94 4.87
C PRO A 31 -12.04 -4.52 5.26
N ARG A 32 -11.33 -4.40 6.39
CA ARG A 32 -10.84 -3.11 6.94
C ARG A 32 -9.42 -2.75 6.50
N GLU A 33 -8.76 -3.53 5.65
CA GLU A 33 -7.41 -3.21 5.17
C GLU A 33 -7.42 -1.91 4.33
N THR A 34 -6.46 -1.01 4.54
CA THR A 34 -6.36 0.22 3.73
C THR A 34 -5.67 -0.05 2.41
N TYR A 35 -5.95 0.77 1.39
CA TYR A 35 -5.25 0.66 0.11
C TYR A 35 -3.74 0.88 0.25
N GLU A 36 -3.30 1.72 1.17
CA GLU A 36 -1.88 1.95 1.42
C GLU A 36 -1.17 0.68 1.91
N THR A 37 -1.80 -0.09 2.81
CA THR A 37 -1.26 -1.38 3.26
C THR A 37 -1.18 -2.39 2.11
N VAL A 38 -2.20 -2.43 1.25
CA VAL A 38 -2.21 -3.28 0.05
C VAL A 38 -1.05 -2.90 -0.87
N LEU A 39 -0.88 -1.62 -1.19
CA LEU A 39 0.21 -1.12 -2.05
C LEU A 39 1.59 -1.43 -1.46
N LYS A 40 1.82 -1.18 -0.17
CA LYS A 40 3.08 -1.53 0.51
C LYS A 40 3.41 -3.02 0.38
N ARG A 41 2.40 -3.90 0.50
CA ARG A 41 2.58 -5.34 0.32
C ARG A 41 2.97 -5.69 -1.11
N LEU A 42 2.31 -5.09 -2.11
CA LEU A 42 2.58 -5.34 -3.52
C LEU A 42 3.99 -4.86 -3.91
N ILE A 43 4.37 -3.64 -3.53
CA ILE A 43 5.71 -3.07 -3.78
C ILE A 43 6.79 -3.96 -3.16
N LYS A 44 6.60 -4.39 -1.90
CA LYS A 44 7.53 -5.30 -1.24
C LYS A 44 7.64 -6.66 -1.95
N LYS A 45 6.57 -7.13 -2.59
CA LYS A 45 6.57 -8.39 -3.35
C LYS A 45 7.36 -8.25 -4.66
N GLU A 46 7.18 -7.15 -5.38
CA GLU A 46 7.92 -6.90 -6.63
C GLU A 46 9.42 -6.76 -6.37
N HIS A 47 9.86 -5.96 -5.39
CA HIS A 47 11.28 -5.86 -5.05
C HIS A 47 11.91 -7.18 -4.57
N LYS A 48 11.10 -8.10 -4.02
CA LYS A 48 11.58 -9.45 -3.66
C LYS A 48 11.78 -10.35 -4.88
N LYS A 49 11.03 -10.13 -5.96
CA LYS A 49 11.22 -10.87 -7.22
C LYS A 49 12.46 -10.37 -7.95
N GLU A 50 12.63 -9.05 -8.07
CA GLU A 50 13.80 -8.43 -8.68
C GLU A 50 15.11 -8.94 -8.04
N LYS A 51 15.16 -9.03 -6.71
CA LYS A 51 16.34 -9.53 -5.98
C LYS A 51 16.60 -11.04 -6.15
N LYS A 52 15.62 -11.83 -6.56
CA LYS A 52 15.79 -13.27 -6.82
C LYS A 52 16.24 -13.57 -8.24
N GLU A 53 16.02 -12.66 -9.18
CA GLU A 53 16.44 -12.83 -10.58
C GLU A 53 17.91 -12.44 -10.81
N ILE A 54 18.54 -11.75 -9.86
CA ILE A 54 19.93 -11.28 -9.93
C ILE A 54 20.91 -12.25 -9.23
N ASN A 55 20.43 -13.38 -8.69
CA ASN A 55 21.23 -14.26 -7.83
C ASN A 55 21.20 -15.73 -8.25
#